data_AF-A0AAE1L4M7-F1
#
_entry.id   AF-A0AAE1L4M7-F1
#
_cell.length_a   1.000
_cell.length_b   1.000
_cell.length_c   1.000
_cell.angle_alpha   90.00
_cell.angle_beta   90.00
_cell.angle_gamma   90.00
#
_symmetry.space_group_name_H-M   'P 1'
#
loop_
_entity.id
_entity.type
_entity.pdbx_description
1 polymer ?
#
loop_
_entity_poly.entity_id
_entity_poly.type
_entity_poly.pdbx_seq_one_letter_code
_entity_poly.pdbx_strand_id
1 'polypeptide(L)'
;MEQKEGDILIVSDSSSAIATIRTEKISDNIKLVTSIQATLQCLSNVDRLITFLWMPSHVGIQGNEEADEAAKLASRLPTTTTQIRKSFSQVKGALKKAATSLRYQLH
;
A
#
# COMPACT_ATOMS: atom_id res chain seq x y z
N MET A 1 5.26 -21.42 -16.39
CA MET A 1 4.83 -20.14 -17.00
C MET A 1 6.10 -19.45 -17.44
N GLU A 2 6.24 -19.18 -18.72
CA GLU A 2 7.46 -18.61 -19.30
C GLU A 2 7.36 -17.09 -19.17
N GLN A 3 8.21 -16.47 -18.33
CA GLN A 3 8.24 -15.01 -18.21
C GLN A 3 8.81 -14.42 -19.50
N LYS A 4 8.11 -13.44 -20.06
CA LYS A 4 8.54 -12.70 -21.25
C LYS A 4 9.26 -11.42 -20.84
N GLU A 5 10.11 -10.93 -21.73
CA GLU A 5 10.76 -9.63 -21.57
C GLU A 5 9.69 -8.53 -21.46
N GLY A 6 9.65 -7.86 -20.31
CA GLY A 6 8.65 -6.83 -19.99
C GLY A 6 7.62 -7.22 -18.92
N ASP A 7 7.58 -8.48 -18.49
CA ASP A 7 6.79 -8.90 -17.33
C ASP A 7 7.26 -8.21 -16.05
N ILE A 8 6.33 -7.95 -15.13
CA ILE A 8 6.56 -7.15 -13.94
C ILE A 8 6.37 -8.03 -12.70
N LEU A 9 7.41 -8.14 -11.89
CA LEU A 9 7.35 -8.73 -10.56
C LEU A 9 7.26 -7.63 -9.51
N ILE A 10 6.16 -7.59 -8.77
CA ILE A 10 5.97 -6.71 -7.60
C ILE A 10 6.21 -7.55 -6.35
N VAL A 11 7.25 -7.22 -5.60
CA VAL A 11 7.54 -7.87 -4.32
C VAL A 11 7.10 -6.95 -3.18
N SER A 12 6.38 -7.48 -2.19
CA SER A 12 5.95 -6.70 -1.03
C SER A 12 5.92 -7.56 0.23
N ASP A 13 6.33 -6.97 1.35
CA ASP A 13 6.23 -7.59 2.67
C ASP A 13 4.84 -7.46 3.32
N SER A 14 3.97 -6.63 2.74
CA SER A 14 2.61 -6.41 3.21
C SER A 14 1.63 -7.39 2.56
N SER A 15 1.46 -8.56 3.19
CA SER A 15 0.47 -9.56 2.76
C SER A 15 -0.95 -9.00 2.71
N SER A 16 -1.28 -8.10 3.64
CA SER A 16 -2.58 -7.42 3.70
C SER A 16 -2.79 -6.47 2.53
N ALA A 17 -1.76 -5.75 2.08
CA ALA A 17 -1.83 -4.91 0.90
C ALA A 17 -2.06 -5.74 -0.38
N ILE A 18 -1.31 -6.83 -0.56
CA ILE A 18 -1.47 -7.75 -1.69
C ILE A 18 -2.90 -8.33 -1.71
N ALA A 19 -3.40 -8.79 -0.56
CA ALA A 19 -4.75 -9.34 -0.44
C ALA A 19 -5.83 -8.27 -0.74
N THR A 20 -5.63 -7.04 -0.25
CA THR A 20 -6.56 -5.93 -0.49
C THR A 20 -6.61 -5.54 -1.96
N ILE A 21 -5.48 -5.51 -2.67
CA ILE A 21 -5.45 -5.18 -4.10
C ILE A 21 -6.12 -6.27 -4.95
N ARG A 22 -6.01 -7.53 -4.52
CA ARG A 22 -6.61 -8.69 -5.21
C ARG A 22 -8.08 -8.94 -4.89
N THR A 23 -8.65 -8.25 -3.91
CA THR A 23 -10.06 -8.46 -3.53
C THR A 23 -11.01 -7.84 -4.55
N GLU A 24 -12.10 -8.55 -4.84
CA GLU A 24 -13.22 -8.01 -5.63
C GLU A 24 -14.16 -7.16 -4.77
N LYS A 25 -14.25 -7.46 -3.47
CA LYS A 25 -15.16 -6.80 -2.53
C LYS A 25 -14.38 -5.84 -1.64
N ILE A 26 -14.38 -4.56 -2.02
CA ILE A 26 -13.65 -3.50 -1.32
C ILE A 26 -14.60 -2.78 -0.37
N SER A 27 -14.33 -2.87 0.93
CA SER A 27 -15.14 -2.22 1.98
C SER A 27 -14.54 -0.93 2.53
N ASP A 28 -13.26 -0.66 2.26
CA ASP A 28 -12.54 0.49 2.76
C ASP A 28 -11.48 0.97 1.76
N ASN A 29 -11.04 2.22 1.86
CA ASN A 29 -10.08 2.83 0.92
C ASN A 29 -10.47 2.67 -0.57
N ILE A 30 -11.77 2.60 -0.87
CA ILE A 30 -12.31 2.21 -2.20
C ILE A 30 -11.60 2.94 -3.34
N LYS A 31 -11.49 4.27 -3.28
CA LYS A 31 -10.86 5.08 -4.33
C LYS A 31 -9.38 4.72 -4.57
N LEU A 32 -8.64 4.44 -3.50
CA LEU A 32 -7.24 4.07 -3.61
C LEU A 32 -7.11 2.68 -4.24
N VAL A 33 -7.84 1.71 -3.72
CA VAL A 33 -7.78 0.32 -4.22
C VAL A 33 -8.24 0.24 -5.68
N THR A 34 -9.34 0.90 -6.04
CA THR A 34 -9.80 0.92 -7.44
C THR A 34 -8.83 1.64 -8.37
N SER A 35 -8.15 2.71 -7.92
CA SER A 35 -7.11 3.36 -8.73
C SER A 35 -5.93 2.43 -9.01
N ILE A 36 -5.48 1.68 -8.00
CA ILE A 36 -4.41 0.68 -8.17
C ILE A 36 -4.87 -0.41 -9.13
N GLN A 37 -6.07 -0.97 -8.94
CA GLN A 37 -6.62 -2.01 -9.81
C GLN A 37 -6.75 -1.53 -11.27
N ALA A 38 -7.19 -0.29 -11.49
CA ALA A 38 -7.26 0.30 -12.82
C ALA A 38 -5.88 0.41 -13.48
N THR A 39 -4.85 0.87 -12.74
CA THR A 39 -3.48 0.90 -13.23
C THR A 39 -2.97 -0.49 -13.60
N LEU A 40 -3.23 -1.49 -12.74
CA LEU A 40 -2.85 -2.88 -13.02
C LEU A 40 -3.55 -3.42 -14.27
N GLN A 41 -4.84 -3.15 -14.45
CA GLN A 41 -5.59 -3.52 -15.64
C GLN A 41 -5.03 -2.85 -16.90
N CYS A 42 -4.70 -1.57 -16.85
CA CYS A 42 -4.06 -0.87 -17.96
C CYS A 42 -2.73 -1.52 -18.36
N LEU A 43 -1.92 -1.93 -17.40
CA LEU A 43 -0.64 -2.59 -17.67
C LEU A 43 -0.83 -4.00 -18.24
N SER A 44 -1.82 -4.76 -17.74
CA SER A 44 -2.18 -6.07 -18.31
C SER A 44 -2.66 -5.98 -19.77
N ASN A 45 -3.32 -4.87 -20.14
CA ASN A 45 -3.78 -4.64 -21.52
C ASN A 45 -2.63 -4.40 -22.52
N VAL A 46 -1.39 -4.23 -22.05
CA VAL A 46 -0.19 -4.09 -22.90
C VAL A 46 0.61 -5.41 -22.92
N ASP A 47 -0.07 -6.55 -22.76
CA ASP A 47 0.50 -7.90 -22.75
C ASP A 47 1.64 -8.11 -21.72
N ARG A 48 1.65 -7.34 -20.62
CA ARG A 48 2.59 -7.53 -19.51
C ARG A 48 1.95 -8.33 -18.39
N LEU A 49 2.58 -9.45 -18.02
CA LEU A 49 2.15 -10.20 -16.84
C LEU A 49 2.62 -9.49 -15.57
N ILE A 50 1.69 -9.15 -14.68
CA ILE A 50 2.00 -8.64 -13.34
C ILE A 50 1.86 -9.76 -12.32
N THR A 51 2.95 -10.09 -11.65
CA THR A 51 2.98 -11.07 -10.56
C THR A 51 3.26 -10.36 -9.25
N PHE A 52 2.53 -10.74 -8.18
CA PHE A 52 2.88 -10.31 -6.83
C PHE A 52 3.52 -11.47 -6.06
N LEU A 53 4.65 -11.20 -5.43
CA LEU A 53 5.34 -12.09 -4.49
C LEU A 53 5.28 -11.48 -3.10
N TRP A 54 4.74 -12.23 -2.15
CA TRP A 54 4.85 -11.88 -0.74
C TRP A 54 6.21 -12.33 -0.20
N MET A 55 6.82 -11.52 0.66
CA MET A 55 8.05 -11.85 1.37
C MET A 55 7.97 -11.47 2.85
N PRO A 56 8.73 -12.11 3.74
CA PRO A 56 8.84 -11.66 5.13
C PRO A 56 9.62 -10.34 5.21
N SER A 57 9.23 -9.48 6.16
CA SER A 57 9.94 -8.24 6.46
C SER A 57 11.18 -8.48 7.32
N HIS A 58 12.19 -7.60 7.24
CA HIS A 58 13.39 -7.60 8.08
C HIS A 58 14.23 -8.88 8.08
N VAL A 59 14.31 -9.56 6.94
CA VAL A 59 15.09 -10.80 6.78
C VAL A 59 16.47 -10.60 6.11
N GLY A 60 16.96 -9.36 5.99
CA GLY A 60 18.26 -9.09 5.35
C GLY A 60 18.23 -9.03 3.82
N ILE A 61 17.04 -8.96 3.21
CA ILE A 61 16.94 -8.84 1.75
C ILE A 61 17.11 -7.36 1.38
N GLN A 62 18.29 -7.06 0.83
CA GLN A 62 18.73 -5.70 0.50
C GLN A 62 17.66 -4.87 -0.24
N GLY A 63 17.06 -5.41 -1.32
CA GLY A 63 16.07 -4.66 -2.10
C GLY A 63 14.80 -4.29 -1.31
N ASN A 64 14.39 -5.11 -0.34
CA ASN A 64 13.26 -4.78 0.54
C ASN A 64 13.64 -3.73 1.58
N GLU A 65 14.86 -3.82 2.12
CA GLU A 65 15.37 -2.84 3.08
C GLU A 65 15.51 -1.46 2.43
N GLU A 66 16.07 -1.40 1.22
CA GLU A 66 16.14 -0.17 0.41
C GLU A 66 14.74 0.42 0.14
N ALA A 67 13.76 -0.42 -0.18
CA ALA A 67 12.38 0.02 -0.40
C ALA A 67 11.73 0.56 0.89
N ASP A 68 11.93 -0.10 2.03
CA ASP A 68 11.42 0.34 3.33
C ASP A 68 12.10 1.65 3.80
N GLU A 69 13.42 1.78 3.62
CA GLU A 69 14.14 3.03 3.88
C GLU A 69 13.64 4.17 3.01
N ALA A 70 13.45 3.94 1.70
CA ALA A 70 12.90 4.94 0.79
C ALA A 70 11.49 5.39 1.23
N ALA A 71 10.63 4.44 1.62
CA ALA A 71 9.29 4.74 2.13
C ALA A 71 9.33 5.55 3.44
N LYS A 72 10.22 5.20 4.37
CA LYS A 72 10.44 5.94 5.63
C LYS A 72 10.92 7.36 5.37
N LEU A 73 11.88 7.56 4.47
CA LEU A 73 12.37 8.89 4.11
C LEU A 73 11.25 9.73 3.47
N ALA A 74 10.48 9.15 2.55
CA ALA A 74 9.35 9.83 1.92
C ALA A 74 8.27 10.25 2.94
N SER A 75 8.02 9.44 3.98
CA SER A 75 7.05 9.76 5.03
C SER A 75 7.41 10.99 5.87
N ARG A 76 8.68 11.41 5.86
CA ARG A 76 9.19 12.57 6.59
C ARG A 76 9.21 13.84 5.75
N LEU A 77 8.95 13.74 4.43
CA LEU A 77 8.93 14.89 3.56
C LEU A 77 7.71 15.78 3.87
N PRO A 78 7.89 17.11 3.91
CA PRO A 78 6.80 18.05 4.24
C PRO A 78 5.74 18.14 3.14
N THR A 79 6.09 17.74 1.91
CA THR A 79 5.22 17.84 0.73
C THR A 79 4.97 16.44 0.17
N THR A 80 3.69 16.06 0.08
CA THR A 80 3.28 14.82 -0.58
C THR A 80 2.82 15.11 -2.00
N THR A 81 3.41 14.43 -2.98
CA THR A 81 3.07 14.56 -4.41
C THR A 81 1.63 14.12 -4.72
N THR A 82 1.05 13.23 -3.90
CA THR A 82 -0.29 12.68 -4.11
C THR A 82 -1.09 12.71 -2.80
N GLN A 83 -2.17 13.47 -2.76
CA GLN A 83 -3.09 13.46 -1.62
C GLN A 83 -4.08 12.31 -1.74
N ILE A 84 -3.80 11.23 -1.02
CA ILE A 84 -4.77 10.14 -0.85
C ILE A 84 -5.81 10.59 0.17
N ARG A 85 -7.08 10.70 -0.25
CA ARG A 85 -8.17 10.99 0.68
C ARG A 85 -8.30 9.84 1.68
N LYS A 86 -8.21 10.17 2.96
CA LYS A 86 -8.45 9.20 4.04
C LYS A 86 -9.85 8.61 3.92
N SER A 87 -9.98 7.34 4.22
CA SER A 87 -11.28 6.69 4.28
C SER A 87 -12.06 7.11 5.53
N PHE A 88 -13.37 6.88 5.52
CA PHE A 88 -14.22 7.18 6.68
C PHE A 88 -13.75 6.41 7.94
N SER A 89 -13.38 5.15 7.79
CA SER A 89 -12.83 4.33 8.88
C SER A 89 -11.56 4.95 9.48
N GLN A 90 -10.67 5.46 8.63
CA GLN A 90 -9.44 6.13 9.07
C GLN A 90 -9.73 7.45 9.79
N VAL A 91 -10.65 8.27 9.27
CA VAL A 91 -11.07 9.52 9.92
C VAL A 91 -11.69 9.23 11.29
N LYS A 92 -12.63 8.28 11.36
CA LYS A 92 -13.26 7.85 12.61
C LYS A 92 -12.24 7.30 13.61
N GLY A 93 -11.28 6.51 13.14
CA GLY A 93 -10.19 5.99 13.96
C GLY A 93 -9.28 7.08 14.53
N ALA A 94 -8.93 8.09 13.72
CA ALA A 94 -8.13 9.23 14.16
C ALA A 94 -8.85 10.06 15.24
N LEU A 95 -10.15 10.32 15.05
CA LEU A 95 -10.97 11.03 16.05
C LEU A 95 -11.00 10.28 17.39
N LYS A 96 -11.18 8.96 17.35
CA LYS A 96 -11.14 8.12 18.57
C LYS A 96 -9.78 8.21 19.27
N LYS A 97 -8.67 8.07 18.53
CA LYS A 97 -7.32 8.17 19.11
C LYS A 97 -7.07 9.52 19.77
N ALA A 98 -7.46 10.61 19.11
CA ALA A 98 -7.32 11.96 19.65
C ALA A 98 -8.13 12.15 20.94
N ALA A 99 -9.39 11.70 20.96
CA ALA A 99 -10.24 11.76 22.14
C ALA A 99 -9.67 10.95 23.32
N THR A 100 -9.15 9.75 23.04
CA THR A 100 -8.48 8.92 24.05
C THR A 100 -7.22 9.61 24.59
N SER A 101 -6.39 10.20 23.73
CA SER A 101 -5.15 10.87 24.15
C SER A 101 -5.43 12.08 25.06
N LEU A 102 -6.44 12.89 24.72
CA LEU A 102 -6.89 14.01 25.55
C LEU A 102 -7.38 13.55 26.93
N ARG A 103 -8.10 12.41 26.97
CA ARG A 103 -8.57 11.83 28.23
C ARG A 103 -7.42 11.38 29.14
N TYR A 104 -6.33 10.84 28.60
CA TYR A 104 -5.15 10.45 29.38
C TYR A 104 -4.31 11.64 29.84
N GLN A 105 -4.37 12.80 29.16
CA GLN A 105 -3.64 14.01 29.58
C GLN A 105 -4.34 14.78 30.72
N LEU A 106 -5.60 14.44 31.03
CA LEU A 106 -6.40 15.07 32.09
C LEU A 106 -6.38 14.27 33.41
N HIS A 107 -5.66 13.16 33.47
CA HIS A 107 -5.42 12.32 34.65
C HIS A 107 -3.93 12.28 34.97
#